data_AF-W9JSN6-F1
#
_entry.id   AF-W9JSN6-F1
#
_cell.length_a   1.000
_cell.length_b   1.000
_cell.length_c   1.000
_cell.angle_alpha   90.00
_cell.angle_beta   90.00
_cell.angle_gamma   90.00
#
_symmetry.space_group_name_H-M   'P 1'
#
loop_
_entity.id
_entity.type
_entity.pdbx_description
1 polymer ?
#
loop_
_entity_poly.entity_id
_entity_poly.type
_entity_poly.pdbx_seq_one_letter_code
_entity_poly.pdbx_strand_id
1 'polypeptide(L)'
;MPSPDASRPCKRCKAEDAAFLLRTDPTCRDCYIQYVAYKLNKRLGALHKDTRSSKKLTTRRYLAGLSFGPSSSVLAQLLSEQARHHSENKASSPFEPVIIHIDTELSHIKGESPAKKLLEEYRRVLPNAIFECVPLKDVLSLKSIDWSTLPLDAVTPDEDANARLQRLFNTLPTLTSRTDVLRQLIRHLLLQKAQEHSCSALLLGHSTTALAALTLSEVANGRGFAVPLQVADGVTTVCTYEAVEGATAQETGRLEFPVYYPLREIFRNELVQYIDLVPSLKEVVPVNQAGAKAGNSVVSHKDLSIEEVMTRYFDSVEEGYAGIVANVVRTTTKLDRVPGKSFCGSCGMSLDAEGDSRWAGEIGDDAGDGPGAAGAGRLCYGCKRSIHG
;
A
#
# COMPACT_ATOMS: atom_id res chain seq x y z
N MET A 1 9.35 -10.63 -42.34
CA MET A 1 10.63 -11.28 -42.01
C MET A 1 11.31 -10.44 -40.94
N PRO A 2 11.59 -10.95 -39.74
CA PRO A 2 12.26 -10.16 -38.71
C PRO A 2 13.77 -10.15 -38.99
N SER A 3 14.36 -8.96 -38.98
CA SER A 3 15.80 -8.71 -39.06
C SER A 3 16.53 -9.28 -37.83
N PRO A 4 17.78 -9.75 -37.98
CA PRO A 4 18.55 -10.32 -36.87
C PRO A 4 19.00 -9.19 -35.96
N ASP A 5 18.30 -8.99 -34.85
CA ASP A 5 18.71 -8.01 -33.86
C ASP A 5 19.98 -8.55 -33.18
N ALA A 6 21.14 -8.04 -33.60
CA ALA A 6 22.42 -8.38 -33.00
C ALA A 6 22.32 -8.09 -31.51
N SER A 7 22.37 -9.13 -30.68
CA SER A 7 22.28 -9.01 -29.22
C SER A 7 23.37 -8.06 -28.75
N ARG A 8 22.97 -6.83 -28.43
CA ARG A 8 23.91 -5.81 -27.93
C ARG A 8 24.47 -6.34 -26.61
N PRO A 9 25.77 -6.16 -26.32
CA PRO A 9 26.32 -6.64 -25.05
C PRO A 9 25.67 -5.91 -23.88
N CYS A 10 25.52 -6.60 -22.76
CA CYS A 10 24.95 -6.07 -21.53
C CYS A 10 25.74 -4.82 -21.11
N LYS A 11 25.05 -3.70 -20.94
CA LYS A 11 25.73 -2.42 -20.62
C LYS A 11 26.50 -2.49 -19.31
N ARG A 12 26.05 -3.31 -18.36
CA ARG A 12 26.56 -3.44 -16.98
C ARG A 12 27.74 -4.41 -16.85
N CYS A 13 27.65 -5.62 -17.40
CA CYS A 13 28.70 -6.64 -17.28
C CYS A 13 29.44 -6.98 -18.59
N LYS A 14 29.02 -6.40 -19.72
CA LYS A 14 29.58 -6.64 -21.06
C LYS A 14 29.39 -8.06 -21.63
N ALA A 15 28.59 -8.91 -20.99
CA ALA A 15 28.20 -10.21 -21.54
C ALA A 15 27.43 -10.03 -22.87
N GLU A 16 27.60 -10.96 -23.80
CA GLU A 16 27.06 -10.84 -25.18
C GLU A 16 25.52 -11.02 -25.26
N ASP A 17 24.90 -11.54 -24.19
CA ASP A 17 23.50 -11.94 -24.09
C ASP A 17 22.63 -10.92 -23.33
N ALA A 18 22.38 -9.75 -23.93
CA ALA A 18 21.46 -8.77 -23.35
C ALA A 18 20.05 -8.87 -23.96
N ALA A 19 19.29 -9.88 -23.53
CA ALA A 19 17.93 -10.12 -24.01
C ALA A 19 16.86 -9.15 -23.46
N PHE A 20 17.20 -8.33 -22.45
CA PHE A 20 16.24 -7.46 -21.77
C PHE A 20 16.63 -5.99 -21.87
N LEU A 21 15.64 -5.11 -21.76
CA LEU A 21 15.85 -3.67 -21.64
C LEU A 21 15.55 -3.26 -20.20
N LEU A 22 16.55 -2.73 -19.52
CA LEU A 22 16.35 -2.04 -18.25
C LEU A 22 16.32 -0.55 -18.53
N ARG A 23 15.12 0.04 -18.48
CA ARG A 23 14.83 1.38 -19.01
C ARG A 23 15.15 1.40 -20.51
N THR A 24 16.27 2.00 -20.92
CA THR A 24 16.73 2.04 -22.31
C THR A 24 17.99 1.22 -22.56
N ASP A 25 18.54 0.58 -21.52
CA ASP A 25 19.85 -0.04 -21.56
C ASP A 25 19.75 -1.57 -21.75
N PRO A 26 20.42 -2.13 -22.78
CA PRO A 26 20.53 -3.58 -22.95
C PRO A 26 21.14 -4.23 -21.70
N THR A 27 20.43 -5.18 -21.11
CA THR A 27 20.78 -5.81 -19.84
C THR A 27 20.56 -7.33 -19.91
N CYS A 28 21.53 -8.12 -19.45
CA CYS A 28 21.37 -9.58 -19.30
C CYS A 28 20.50 -9.92 -18.08
N ARG A 29 20.01 -11.17 -18.01
CA ARG A 29 19.13 -11.63 -16.92
C ARG A 29 19.67 -11.33 -15.53
N ASP A 30 20.91 -11.70 -15.25
CA ASP A 30 21.47 -11.62 -13.89
C ASP A 30 21.68 -10.17 -13.45
N CYS A 31 22.13 -9.32 -14.37
CA CYS A 31 22.26 -7.88 -14.11
C CYS A 31 20.91 -7.21 -13.84
N TYR A 32 19.83 -7.71 -14.45
CA TYR A 32 18.47 -7.23 -14.22
C TYR A 32 17.99 -7.58 -12.81
N ILE A 33 18.10 -8.85 -12.43
CA ILE A 33 17.74 -9.35 -11.10
C ILE A 33 18.54 -8.59 -10.02
N GLN A 34 19.86 -8.47 -10.22
CA GLN A 34 20.73 -7.73 -9.31
C GLN A 34 20.36 -6.25 -9.20
N TYR A 35 19.90 -5.60 -10.27
CA TYR A 35 19.45 -4.21 -10.21
C TYR A 35 18.25 -4.04 -9.28
N VAL A 36 17.23 -4.88 -9.45
CA VAL A 36 16.00 -4.83 -8.64
C VAL A 36 16.34 -5.09 -7.17
N ALA A 37 17.12 -6.14 -6.89
CA ALA A 37 17.57 -6.46 -5.54
C ALA A 37 18.42 -5.35 -4.92
N TYR A 38 19.36 -4.78 -5.67
CA TYR A 38 20.20 -3.67 -5.21
C TYR A 38 19.38 -2.43 -4.82
N LYS A 39 18.36 -2.08 -5.62
CA LYS A 39 17.49 -0.94 -5.35
C LYS A 39 16.75 -1.10 -4.03
N LEU A 40 16.16 -2.27 -3.78
CA LEU A 40 15.51 -2.59 -2.51
C LEU A 40 16.51 -2.58 -1.35
N ASN A 41 17.67 -3.24 -1.49
CA ASN A 41 18.66 -3.34 -0.43
C ASN A 41 19.22 -1.98 0.00
N LYS A 42 19.39 -1.06 -0.97
CA LYS A 42 19.77 0.33 -0.67
C LYS A 42 18.73 1.02 0.21
N ARG A 43 17.42 0.80 -0.05
CA ARG A 43 16.32 1.36 0.76
C ARG A 43 16.25 0.71 2.14
N LEU A 44 16.36 -0.62 2.23
CA LEU A 44 16.41 -1.32 3.52
C LEU A 44 17.62 -0.90 4.37
N GLY A 45 18.76 -0.62 3.74
CA GLY A 45 19.93 -0.08 4.41
C GLY A 45 19.70 1.32 4.99
N ALA A 46 18.94 2.18 4.31
CA ALA A 46 18.54 3.48 4.83
C ALA A 46 17.53 3.33 5.98
N LEU A 47 16.46 2.56 5.77
CA LEU A 47 15.48 2.20 6.80
C LEU A 47 16.15 1.68 8.08
N HIS A 48 17.11 0.77 7.93
CA HIS A 48 17.82 0.21 9.07
C HIS A 48 18.59 1.28 9.85
N LYS A 49 19.20 2.26 9.17
CA LYS A 49 19.87 3.38 9.85
C LYS A 49 18.86 4.25 10.60
N ASP A 50 17.71 4.52 10.00
CA ASP A 50 16.69 5.41 10.55
C ASP A 50 15.96 4.78 11.75
N THR A 51 15.78 3.46 11.75
CA THR A 51 15.04 2.72 12.79
C THR A 51 15.93 2.12 13.88
N ARG A 52 17.24 2.08 13.68
CA ARG A 52 18.17 1.48 14.65
C ARG A 52 18.34 2.39 15.88
N SER A 53 17.68 2.00 16.96
CA SER A 53 17.83 2.67 18.27
C SER A 53 19.13 2.29 19.02
N SER A 54 19.71 1.12 18.76
CA SER A 54 20.89 0.63 19.50
C SER A 54 21.98 0.01 18.62
N LYS A 55 23.22 0.07 19.09
CA LYS A 55 24.35 -0.64 18.47
C LYS A 55 24.28 -2.16 18.67
N LYS A 56 23.52 -2.66 19.66
CA LYS A 56 23.35 -4.09 19.92
C LYS A 56 22.69 -4.80 18.73
N LEU A 57 23.18 -6.01 18.42
CA LEU A 57 22.57 -6.87 17.41
C LEU A 57 21.23 -7.37 17.98
N THR A 58 20.14 -6.90 17.39
CA THR A 58 18.77 -7.32 17.71
C THR A 58 18.11 -7.87 16.45
N THR A 59 17.18 -8.80 16.62
CA THR A 59 16.37 -9.33 15.52
C THR A 59 15.65 -8.19 14.83
N ARG A 60 15.81 -8.11 13.51
CA ARG A 60 15.14 -7.10 12.69
C ARG A 60 13.88 -7.72 12.12
N ARG A 61 12.74 -7.26 12.62
CA ARG A 61 11.44 -7.69 12.13
C ARG A 61 10.76 -6.54 11.39
N TYR A 62 10.37 -6.79 10.14
CA TYR A 62 9.64 -5.85 9.30
C TYR A 62 8.37 -6.53 8.78
N LEU A 63 7.25 -5.80 8.80
CA LEU A 63 6.01 -6.28 8.21
C LEU A 63 5.89 -5.79 6.77
N ALA A 64 5.51 -6.64 5.83
CA ALA A 64 5.14 -6.24 4.48
C ALA A 64 3.72 -6.70 4.12
N GLY A 65 2.94 -5.82 3.49
CA GLY A 65 1.62 -6.16 2.96
C GLY A 65 1.71 -6.92 1.63
N LEU A 66 0.99 -8.03 1.51
CA LEU A 66 0.88 -8.85 0.31
C LEU A 66 -0.52 -8.72 -0.32
N SER A 67 -0.56 -8.12 -1.51
CA SER A 67 -1.80 -7.96 -2.30
C SER A 67 -1.93 -9.00 -3.42
N PHE A 68 -0.96 -9.92 -3.53
CA PHE A 68 -0.74 -10.83 -4.66
C PHE A 68 -0.48 -10.15 -6.02
N GLY A 69 -0.48 -8.82 -6.09
CA GLY A 69 -0.04 -8.08 -7.27
C GLY A 69 1.49 -8.06 -7.43
N PRO A 70 2.00 -7.75 -8.64
CA PRO A 70 3.41 -7.87 -9.00
C PRO A 70 4.37 -7.24 -7.98
N SER A 71 4.09 -6.00 -7.58
CA SER A 71 4.98 -5.26 -6.70
C SER A 71 5.05 -5.84 -5.29
N SER A 72 3.91 -6.25 -4.71
CA SER A 72 3.92 -6.89 -3.40
C SER A 72 4.58 -8.27 -3.39
N SER A 73 4.45 -9.01 -4.50
CA SER A 73 5.06 -10.34 -4.65
C SER A 73 6.58 -10.26 -4.81
N VAL A 74 7.08 -9.30 -5.61
CA VAL A 74 8.52 -9.04 -5.70
C VAL A 74 9.08 -8.56 -4.37
N LEU A 75 8.36 -7.71 -3.63
CA LEU A 75 8.77 -7.31 -2.28
C LEU A 75 8.92 -8.53 -1.36
N ALA A 76 7.93 -9.43 -1.33
CA ALA A 76 7.98 -10.66 -0.52
C ALA A 76 9.15 -11.57 -0.91
N GLN A 77 9.39 -11.79 -2.22
CA GLN A 77 10.53 -12.56 -2.72
C GLN A 77 11.86 -11.99 -2.22
N LEU A 78 12.08 -10.69 -2.43
CA LEU A 78 13.35 -10.04 -2.07
C LEU A 78 13.58 -10.04 -0.56
N LEU A 79 12.52 -9.86 0.24
CA LEU A 79 12.63 -9.94 1.70
C LEU A 79 12.98 -11.37 2.17
N SER A 80 12.38 -12.40 1.57
CA SER A 80 12.73 -13.80 1.85
C SER A 80 14.18 -14.11 1.47
N GLU A 81 14.66 -13.60 0.33
CA GLU A 81 16.07 -13.70 -0.05
C GLU A 81 17.01 -13.01 0.95
N GLN A 82 16.64 -11.81 1.43
CA GLN A 82 17.43 -11.12 2.46
C GLN A 82 17.47 -11.90 3.78
N ALA A 83 16.35 -12.50 4.19
CA ALA A 83 16.30 -13.37 5.37
C ALA A 83 17.25 -14.55 5.25
N ARG A 84 17.27 -15.20 4.07
CA ARG A 84 18.21 -16.29 3.77
C ARG A 84 19.67 -15.84 3.85
N HIS A 85 20.01 -14.70 3.24
CA HIS A 85 21.38 -14.17 3.29
C HIS A 85 21.83 -13.83 4.71
N HIS A 86 20.92 -13.30 5.54
CA HIS A 86 21.20 -12.99 6.93
C HIS A 86 21.32 -14.24 7.82
N SER A 87 20.56 -15.30 7.54
CA SER A 87 20.67 -16.57 8.29
C SER A 87 21.96 -17.34 7.96
N GLU A 88 22.43 -17.27 6.71
CA GLU A 88 23.70 -17.88 6.29
C GLU A 88 24.92 -17.15 6.88
N ASN A 89 24.81 -15.84 7.11
CA ASN A 89 25.89 -15.03 7.67
C ASN A 89 25.80 -14.92 9.19
N LYS A 90 26.52 -15.80 9.91
CA LYS A 90 26.58 -15.85 11.38
C LYS A 90 27.00 -14.54 12.05
N ALA A 91 27.68 -13.63 11.34
CA ALA A 91 28.08 -12.33 11.88
C ALA A 91 26.97 -11.26 11.79
N SER A 92 25.83 -11.57 11.16
CA SER A 92 24.74 -10.64 10.98
C SER A 92 23.65 -10.77 12.05
N SER A 93 22.94 -9.66 12.31
CA SER A 93 21.66 -9.70 13.02
C SER A 93 20.67 -10.59 12.25
N PRO A 94 19.85 -11.40 12.96
CA PRO A 94 18.72 -12.08 12.36
C PRO A 94 17.75 -11.11 11.69
N PHE A 95 17.20 -11.52 10.55
CA PHE A 95 16.23 -10.75 9.77
C PHE A 95 14.98 -11.60 9.52
N GLU A 96 13.84 -11.11 10.00
CA GLU A 96 12.57 -11.84 9.99
C GLU A 96 11.49 -11.00 9.28
N PRO A 97 11.24 -11.25 7.99
CA PRO A 97 10.15 -10.61 7.28
C PRO A 97 8.82 -11.28 7.64
N VAL A 98 7.85 -10.48 8.07
CA VAL A 98 6.46 -10.90 8.30
C VAL A 98 5.62 -10.40 7.13
N ILE A 99 5.04 -11.31 6.37
CA ILE A 99 4.26 -11.03 5.16
C ILE A 99 2.79 -11.28 5.47
N ILE A 100 1.98 -10.22 5.41
CA ILE A 100 0.55 -10.28 5.73
C ILE A 100 -0.29 -10.01 4.50
N HIS A 101 -1.20 -10.94 4.21
CA HIS A 101 -2.31 -10.71 3.30
C HIS A 101 -3.57 -10.35 4.10
N ILE A 102 -4.25 -9.28 3.69
CA ILE A 102 -5.58 -8.95 4.21
C ILE A 102 -6.62 -9.51 3.26
N ASP A 103 -7.38 -10.51 3.73
CA ASP A 103 -8.45 -11.14 2.96
C ASP A 103 -9.68 -10.22 2.98
N THR A 104 -9.93 -9.55 1.85
CA THR A 104 -11.00 -8.58 1.68
C THR A 104 -12.34 -9.22 1.31
N GLU A 105 -12.40 -10.53 1.09
CA GLU A 105 -13.62 -11.23 0.70
C GLU A 105 -14.55 -11.43 1.90
N LEU A 106 -15.64 -10.66 1.91
CA LEU A 106 -16.61 -10.67 3.01
C LEU A 106 -17.68 -11.76 2.86
N SER A 107 -17.79 -12.42 1.71
CA SER A 107 -18.85 -13.40 1.42
C SER A 107 -18.55 -14.82 1.92
N HIS A 108 -17.34 -15.10 2.39
CA HIS A 108 -16.97 -16.45 2.80
C HIS A 108 -17.38 -16.77 4.24
N ILE A 109 -18.26 -17.76 4.38
CA ILE A 109 -18.65 -18.37 5.65
C ILE A 109 -17.72 -19.56 5.90
N LYS A 110 -16.98 -19.54 7.01
CA LYS A 110 -16.12 -20.62 7.58
C LYS A 110 -15.54 -21.64 6.56
N GLY A 111 -14.26 -21.47 6.19
CA GLY A 111 -13.49 -22.43 5.37
C GLY A 111 -12.08 -21.94 4.99
N GLU A 112 -11.39 -22.69 4.13
CA GLU A 112 -10.19 -22.24 3.39
C GLU A 112 -10.60 -21.26 2.27
N SER A 113 -10.25 -19.99 2.39
CA SER A 113 -10.46 -19.00 1.32
C SER A 113 -9.46 -19.22 0.17
N PRO A 114 -9.80 -18.82 -1.08
CA PRO A 114 -8.84 -18.85 -2.20
C PRO A 114 -7.54 -18.10 -1.87
N ALA A 115 -7.65 -17.01 -1.12
CA ALA A 115 -6.51 -16.24 -0.62
C ALA A 115 -5.59 -17.07 0.29
N LYS A 116 -6.14 -17.87 1.21
CA LYS A 116 -5.35 -18.78 2.06
C LYS A 116 -4.61 -19.82 1.23
N LYS A 117 -5.27 -20.45 0.25
CA LYS A 117 -4.61 -21.43 -0.64
C LYS A 117 -3.46 -20.81 -1.42
N LEU A 118 -3.68 -19.63 -1.97
CA LEU A 118 -2.63 -18.90 -2.67
C LEU A 118 -1.47 -18.52 -1.72
N LEU A 119 -1.79 -18.11 -0.48
CA LEU A 119 -0.77 -17.80 0.53
C LEU A 119 0.10 -19.02 0.88
N GLU A 120 -0.46 -20.23 0.89
CA GLU A 120 0.32 -21.47 1.09
C GLU A 120 1.33 -21.69 -0.05
N GLU A 121 0.97 -21.39 -1.30
CA GLU A 121 1.92 -21.45 -2.42
C GLU A 121 3.05 -20.44 -2.25
N TYR A 122 2.75 -19.22 -1.80
CA TYR A 122 3.78 -18.23 -1.45
C TYR A 122 4.70 -18.75 -0.32
N ARG A 123 4.13 -19.34 0.73
CA ARG A 123 4.91 -19.92 1.84
C ARG A 123 5.83 -21.03 1.36
N ARG A 124 5.36 -21.87 0.43
CA ARG A 124 6.15 -22.96 -0.16
C ARG A 124 7.34 -22.44 -0.96
N VAL A 125 7.16 -21.41 -1.79
CA VAL A 125 8.25 -20.86 -2.63
C VAL A 125 9.16 -19.87 -1.90
N LEU A 126 8.69 -19.28 -0.79
CA LEU A 126 9.41 -18.28 0.01
C LEU A 126 9.63 -18.74 1.47
N PRO A 127 10.38 -19.81 1.74
CA PRO A 127 10.43 -20.45 3.07
C PRO A 127 11.08 -19.59 4.18
N ASN A 128 11.83 -18.53 3.84
CA ASN A 128 12.53 -17.69 4.81
C ASN A 128 11.68 -16.49 5.29
N ALA A 129 10.37 -16.51 5.03
CA ALA A 129 9.44 -15.48 5.47
C ALA A 129 8.27 -16.07 6.25
N ILE A 130 7.74 -15.30 7.20
CA ILE A 130 6.56 -15.65 7.99
C ILE A 130 5.33 -15.15 7.22
N PHE A 131 4.32 -16.00 7.02
CA PHE A 131 3.09 -15.62 6.30
C PHE A 131 1.87 -15.72 7.20
N GLU A 132 1.00 -14.71 7.14
CA GLU A 132 -0.29 -14.68 7.82
C GLU A 132 -1.40 -14.16 6.89
N CYS A 133 -2.58 -14.77 6.96
CA CYS A 133 -3.79 -14.31 6.29
C CYS A 133 -4.75 -13.76 7.34
N VAL A 134 -5.07 -12.46 7.28
CA VAL A 134 -5.92 -11.78 8.24
C VAL A 134 -7.22 -11.36 7.56
N PRO A 135 -8.40 -11.74 8.07
CA PRO A 135 -9.67 -11.34 7.47
C PRO A 135 -9.95 -9.85 7.74
N LEU A 136 -10.50 -9.15 6.75
CA LEU A 136 -10.77 -7.71 6.85
C LEU A 136 -11.66 -7.34 8.04
N LYS A 137 -12.58 -8.22 8.46
CA LYS A 137 -13.47 -8.02 9.63
C LYS A 137 -12.74 -7.69 10.93
N ASP A 138 -11.49 -8.11 11.08
CA ASP A 138 -10.67 -7.83 12.27
C ASP A 138 -10.44 -6.31 12.44
N VAL A 139 -10.62 -5.53 11.37
CA VAL A 139 -10.59 -4.07 11.42
C VAL A 139 -11.57 -3.50 12.45
N LEU A 140 -12.73 -4.13 12.66
CA LEU A 140 -13.76 -3.65 13.60
C LEU A 140 -13.30 -3.62 15.07
N SER A 141 -12.20 -4.32 15.39
CA SER A 141 -11.58 -4.32 16.72
C SER A 141 -10.53 -3.21 16.91
N LEU A 142 -10.19 -2.48 15.84
CA LEU A 142 -9.12 -1.50 15.87
C LEU A 142 -9.53 -0.25 16.64
N LYS A 143 -8.65 0.16 17.56
CA LYS A 143 -8.71 1.46 18.22
C LYS A 143 -8.10 2.59 17.38
N SER A 144 -7.47 2.28 16.25
CA SER A 144 -6.84 3.31 15.41
C SER A 144 -7.81 4.07 14.50
N ILE A 145 -9.09 3.73 14.56
CA ILE A 145 -10.19 4.35 13.81
C ILE A 145 -11.22 4.87 14.81
N ASP A 146 -11.63 6.11 14.62
CA ASP A 146 -12.81 6.67 15.28
C ASP A 146 -14.05 6.16 14.55
N TRP A 147 -14.59 5.03 15.02
CA TRP A 147 -15.76 4.39 14.44
C TRP A 147 -17.03 5.26 14.48
N SER A 148 -17.08 6.31 15.31
CA SER A 148 -18.20 7.26 15.32
C SER A 148 -18.23 8.16 14.08
N THR A 149 -17.13 8.23 13.34
CA THR A 149 -17.04 9.01 12.09
C THR A 149 -17.49 8.25 10.85
N LEU A 150 -17.73 6.94 10.96
CA LEU A 150 -18.16 6.09 9.85
C LEU A 150 -19.67 5.81 9.95
N PRO A 151 -20.37 5.60 8.82
CA PRO A 151 -21.81 5.37 8.79
C PRO A 151 -22.11 3.91 9.17
N LEU A 152 -21.82 3.58 10.43
CA LEU A 152 -22.07 2.29 11.05
C LEU A 152 -23.12 2.44 12.14
N ASP A 153 -24.13 1.57 12.08
CA ASP A 153 -25.15 1.50 13.12
C ASP A 153 -24.57 0.99 14.45
N ALA A 154 -25.31 1.23 15.53
CA ALA A 154 -25.01 0.70 16.84
C ALA A 154 -24.86 -0.83 16.79
N VAL A 155 -23.84 -1.36 17.48
CA VAL A 155 -23.53 -2.78 17.48
C VAL A 155 -24.71 -3.57 18.02
N THR A 156 -25.25 -4.49 17.22
CA THR A 156 -26.18 -5.51 17.75
C THR A 156 -25.37 -6.73 18.22
N PRO A 157 -25.63 -7.30 19.42
CA PRO A 157 -24.76 -8.33 20.02
C PRO A 157 -24.56 -9.62 19.21
N ASP A 158 -25.45 -9.90 18.25
CA ASP A 158 -25.46 -11.13 17.43
C ASP A 158 -25.14 -10.86 15.94
N GLU A 159 -24.59 -9.68 15.63
CA GLU A 159 -24.32 -9.27 14.26
C GLU A 159 -23.06 -9.94 13.71
N ASP A 160 -23.19 -10.60 12.55
CA ASP A 160 -22.03 -11.10 11.83
C ASP A 160 -21.12 -9.93 11.38
N ALA A 161 -19.85 -9.99 11.77
CA ALA A 161 -18.87 -8.94 11.52
C ALA A 161 -18.63 -8.69 10.02
N ASN A 162 -18.72 -9.72 9.17
CA ASN A 162 -18.63 -9.55 7.72
C ASN A 162 -19.86 -8.81 7.18
N ALA A 163 -21.07 -9.21 7.61
CA ALA A 163 -22.30 -8.52 7.24
C ALA A 163 -22.31 -7.04 7.68
N ARG A 164 -21.70 -6.72 8.84
CA ARG A 164 -21.51 -5.35 9.31
C ARG A 164 -20.63 -4.52 8.38
N LEU A 165 -19.48 -5.06 7.95
CA LEU A 165 -18.62 -4.41 6.96
C LEU A 165 -19.28 -4.29 5.59
N GLN A 166 -20.04 -5.31 5.15
CA GLN A 166 -20.78 -5.24 3.89
C GLN A 166 -21.79 -4.08 3.89
N ARG A 167 -22.53 -3.89 4.99
CA ARG A 167 -23.43 -2.74 5.14
C ARG A 167 -22.67 -1.42 5.06
N LEU A 168 -21.55 -1.28 5.78
CA LEU A 168 -20.69 -0.09 5.68
C LEU A 168 -20.29 0.21 4.24
N PHE A 169 -19.82 -0.79 3.48
CA PHE A 169 -19.45 -0.53 2.07
C PHE A 169 -20.66 -0.20 1.20
N ASN A 170 -21.81 -0.81 1.44
CA ASN A 170 -23.03 -0.56 0.68
C ASN A 170 -23.61 0.83 0.92
N THR A 171 -23.42 1.43 2.11
CA THR A 171 -23.86 2.80 2.41
C THR A 171 -22.98 3.87 1.78
N LEU A 172 -21.73 3.55 1.40
CA LEU A 172 -20.86 4.51 0.73
C LEU A 172 -21.37 4.84 -0.68
N PRO A 173 -21.30 6.13 -1.10
CA PRO A 173 -22.06 6.65 -2.23
C PRO A 173 -21.52 6.21 -3.59
N THR A 174 -20.21 5.97 -3.71
CA THR A 174 -19.56 5.67 -5.00
C THR A 174 -18.58 4.50 -4.91
N LEU A 175 -18.24 3.92 -6.06
CA LEU A 175 -17.18 2.90 -6.15
C LEU A 175 -15.83 3.46 -5.67
N THR A 176 -15.50 4.70 -6.03
CA THR A 176 -14.31 5.41 -5.52
C THR A 176 -14.30 5.46 -4.00
N SER A 177 -15.41 5.87 -3.38
CA SER A 177 -15.54 5.89 -1.92
C SER A 177 -15.26 4.51 -1.30
N ARG A 178 -15.82 3.44 -1.89
CA ARG A 178 -15.62 2.06 -1.40
C ARG A 178 -14.17 1.62 -1.52
N THR A 179 -13.53 1.85 -2.67
CA THR A 179 -12.11 1.51 -2.90
C THR A 179 -11.18 2.29 -1.97
N ASP A 180 -11.45 3.58 -1.80
CA ASP A 180 -10.69 4.47 -0.94
C ASP A 180 -10.80 4.05 0.54
N VAL A 181 -12.02 3.88 1.06
CA VAL A 181 -12.24 3.42 2.45
C VAL A 181 -11.61 2.05 2.67
N LEU A 182 -11.77 1.10 1.74
CA LEU A 182 -11.14 -0.22 1.83
C LEU A 182 -9.62 -0.13 1.95
N ARG A 183 -8.97 0.71 1.12
CA ARG A 183 -7.51 0.94 1.19
C ARG A 183 -7.09 1.48 2.57
N GLN A 184 -7.86 2.38 3.14
CA GLN A 184 -7.58 2.91 4.48
C GLN A 184 -7.73 1.83 5.56
N LEU A 185 -8.82 1.05 5.54
CA LEU A 185 -9.03 -0.05 6.49
C LEU A 185 -7.89 -1.09 6.44
N ILE A 186 -7.44 -1.46 5.23
CA ILE A 186 -6.28 -2.35 5.04
C ILE A 186 -5.02 -1.74 5.68
N ARG A 187 -4.74 -0.45 5.47
CA ARG A 187 -3.58 0.22 6.06
C ARG A 187 -3.64 0.21 7.59
N HIS A 188 -4.79 0.52 8.18
CA HIS A 188 -5.00 0.48 9.63
C HIS A 188 -4.72 -0.92 10.19
N LEU A 189 -5.22 -1.95 9.53
CA LEU A 189 -5.03 -3.34 9.96
C LEU A 189 -3.57 -3.81 9.81
N LEU A 190 -2.88 -3.42 8.73
CA LEU A 190 -1.45 -3.70 8.56
C LEU A 190 -0.59 -3.01 9.63
N LEU A 191 -0.90 -1.77 9.99
CA LEU A 191 -0.22 -1.05 11.08
C LEU A 191 -0.43 -1.74 12.43
N GLN A 192 -1.67 -2.14 12.74
CA GLN A 192 -1.96 -2.88 13.96
C GLN A 192 -1.19 -4.19 14.01
N LYS A 193 -1.23 -4.98 12.93
CA LYS A 193 -0.49 -6.24 12.87
C LYS A 193 1.02 -6.05 12.96
N ALA A 194 1.55 -4.94 12.46
CA ALA A 194 2.97 -4.63 12.60
C ALA A 194 3.35 -4.44 14.08
N GLN A 195 2.48 -3.82 14.87
CA GLN A 195 2.68 -3.68 16.32
C GLN A 195 2.55 -5.01 17.06
N GLU A 196 1.52 -5.81 16.75
CA GLU A 196 1.30 -7.13 17.36
C GLU A 196 2.49 -8.07 17.15
N HIS A 197 3.09 -8.04 15.96
CA HIS A 197 4.29 -8.81 15.65
C HIS A 197 5.59 -8.18 16.17
N SER A 198 5.54 -7.04 16.87
CA SER A 198 6.72 -6.28 17.32
C SER A 198 7.66 -5.92 16.16
N CYS A 199 7.09 -5.60 15.00
CA CYS A 199 7.84 -5.13 13.84
C CYS A 199 8.32 -3.69 14.06
N SER A 200 9.52 -3.41 13.59
CA SER A 200 10.15 -2.08 13.69
C SER A 200 9.77 -1.14 12.54
N ALA A 201 9.15 -1.66 11.48
CA ALA A 201 8.63 -0.87 10.36
C ALA A 201 7.56 -1.64 9.56
N LEU A 202 6.68 -0.89 8.91
CA LEU A 202 5.74 -1.36 7.89
C LEU A 202 6.30 -1.05 6.50
N LEU A 203 6.36 -2.05 5.64
CA LEU A 203 6.82 -1.97 4.26
C LEU A 203 5.64 -2.14 3.31
N LEU A 204 5.41 -1.15 2.45
CA LEU A 204 4.36 -1.20 1.44
C LEU A 204 4.99 -1.38 0.06
N GLY A 205 4.52 -2.38 -0.68
CA GLY A 205 5.07 -2.78 -1.98
C GLY A 205 4.73 -1.84 -3.14
N HIS A 206 4.68 -0.53 -2.96
CA HIS A 206 4.40 0.39 -4.06
C HIS A 206 5.65 0.60 -4.93
N SER A 207 5.50 0.38 -6.24
CA SER A 207 6.47 0.77 -7.26
C SER A 207 6.45 2.28 -7.49
N THR A 208 7.37 2.80 -8.31
CA THR A 208 7.34 4.20 -8.77
C THR A 208 5.99 4.54 -9.40
N THR A 209 5.49 3.65 -10.26
CA THR A 209 4.19 3.73 -10.96
C THR A 209 3.03 3.76 -9.99
N ALA A 210 3.02 2.83 -9.02
CA ALA A 210 1.97 2.76 -8.01
C ALA A 210 1.97 3.99 -7.09
N LEU A 211 3.14 4.55 -6.75
CA LEU A 211 3.23 5.79 -5.98
C LEU A 211 2.76 7.01 -6.78
N ALA A 212 3.01 7.06 -8.09
CA ALA A 212 2.49 8.12 -8.95
C ALA A 212 0.95 8.05 -9.04
N ALA A 213 0.40 6.85 -9.22
CA ALA A 213 -1.05 6.62 -9.22
C ALA A 213 -1.68 6.97 -7.87
N LEU A 214 -1.08 6.52 -6.76
CA LEU A 214 -1.55 6.85 -5.41
C LEU A 214 -1.52 8.37 -5.17
N THR A 215 -0.45 9.06 -5.59
CA THR A 215 -0.34 10.52 -5.49
C THR A 215 -1.55 11.21 -6.10
N LEU A 216 -1.86 10.93 -7.37
CA LEU A 216 -2.96 11.61 -8.05
C LEU A 216 -4.32 11.17 -7.52
N SER A 217 -4.45 9.92 -7.05
CA SER A 217 -5.67 9.43 -6.40
C SER A 217 -5.93 10.19 -5.10
N GLU A 218 -4.92 10.36 -4.24
CA GLU A 218 -5.06 11.15 -3.01
C GLU A 218 -5.41 12.61 -3.28
N VAL A 219 -4.79 13.23 -4.28
CA VAL A 219 -5.12 14.60 -4.67
C VAL A 219 -6.56 14.70 -5.17
N ALA A 220 -7.00 13.79 -6.05
CA ALA A 220 -8.36 13.77 -6.59
C ALA A 220 -9.43 13.48 -5.51
N ASN A 221 -9.07 12.67 -4.51
CA ASN A 221 -9.88 12.42 -3.33
C ASN A 221 -9.87 13.61 -2.35
N GLY A 222 -9.16 14.70 -2.62
CA GLY A 222 -9.13 15.88 -1.76
C GLY A 222 -8.22 15.74 -0.53
N ARG A 223 -7.18 14.90 -0.62
CA ARG A 223 -6.14 14.71 0.41
C ARG A 223 -4.78 15.27 0.00
N GLY A 224 -4.76 16.35 -0.78
CA GLY A 224 -3.52 16.99 -1.25
C GLY A 224 -2.53 17.31 -0.12
N PHE A 225 -3.01 17.81 1.01
CA PHE A 225 -2.20 18.10 2.20
C PHE A 225 -1.50 16.86 2.78
N ALA A 226 -2.18 15.70 2.76
CA ALA A 226 -1.66 14.46 3.34
C ALA A 226 -0.76 13.66 2.39
N VAL A 227 -0.68 14.03 1.10
CA VAL A 227 0.12 13.31 0.08
C VAL A 227 1.54 13.00 0.56
N PRO A 228 2.33 13.93 1.13
CA PRO A 228 3.71 13.65 1.53
C PRO A 228 3.82 12.64 2.68
N LEU A 229 2.79 12.52 3.51
CA LEU A 229 2.70 11.51 4.57
C LEU A 229 2.31 10.14 4.01
N GLN A 230 1.56 10.13 2.90
CA GLN A 230 1.09 8.90 2.28
C GLN A 230 2.07 8.29 1.28
N VAL A 231 2.83 9.08 0.52
CA VAL A 231 3.63 8.54 -0.60
C VAL A 231 5.14 8.54 -0.36
N ALA A 232 5.62 9.24 0.69
CA ALA A 232 7.03 9.30 1.03
C ALA A 232 7.39 8.36 2.22
N ASP A 233 8.67 8.05 2.41
CA ASP A 233 9.15 7.15 3.48
C ASP A 233 9.28 7.94 4.77
N GLY A 234 8.83 7.40 5.90
CA GLY A 234 9.07 8.04 7.20
C GLY A 234 8.10 7.63 8.28
N VAL A 235 8.12 8.41 9.35
CA VAL A 235 7.28 8.17 10.53
C VAL A 235 5.85 8.64 10.25
N THR A 236 4.88 7.78 10.55
CA THR A 236 3.45 8.10 10.56
C THR A 236 2.95 8.09 12.00
N THR A 237 2.10 9.05 12.37
CA THR A 237 1.40 9.04 13.65
C THR A 237 0.15 8.16 13.56
N VAL A 238 0.01 7.22 14.49
CA VAL A 238 -1.17 6.36 14.68
C VAL A 238 -1.86 6.83 15.95
N CYS A 239 -3.07 7.37 15.81
CA CYS A 239 -3.88 7.77 16.96
C CYS A 239 -4.69 6.57 17.46
N THR A 240 -5.00 6.54 18.75
CA THR A 240 -5.94 5.57 19.35
C THR A 240 -7.15 6.29 19.90
N TYR A 241 -8.32 5.68 19.74
CA TYR A 241 -9.61 6.22 20.13
C TYR A 241 -10.33 5.24 21.05
N GLU A 242 -11.10 5.78 21.98
CA GLU A 242 -12.04 5.02 22.81
C GLU A 242 -13.43 5.64 22.72
N ALA A 243 -14.43 4.77 22.57
CA ALA A 243 -15.83 5.18 22.57
C ALA A 243 -16.21 5.66 23.96
N VAL A 244 -16.87 6.81 24.04
CA VAL A 244 -17.45 7.35 25.27
C VAL A 244 -18.96 7.22 25.15
N GLU A 245 -19.62 6.62 26.14
CA GLU A 245 -21.08 6.45 26.13
C GLU A 245 -21.79 7.80 25.95
N GLY A 246 -22.56 7.93 24.87
CA GLY A 246 -23.33 9.14 24.56
C GLY A 246 -22.53 10.33 23.99
N ALA A 247 -21.26 10.16 23.62
CA ALA A 247 -20.42 11.23 23.06
C ALA A 247 -19.52 10.76 21.90
N THR A 248 -18.89 11.73 21.21
CA THR A 248 -17.87 11.47 20.17
C THR A 248 -16.67 10.76 20.78
N ALA A 249 -16.06 9.81 20.04
CA ALA A 249 -14.90 9.07 20.54
C ALA A 249 -13.75 10.02 20.91
N GLN A 250 -13.13 9.77 22.06
CA GLN A 250 -12.01 10.56 22.55
C GLN A 250 -10.69 9.92 22.09
N GLU A 251 -9.75 10.74 21.64
CA GLU A 251 -8.39 10.25 21.40
C GLU A 251 -7.66 10.04 22.72
N THR A 252 -7.12 8.84 22.90
CA THR A 252 -6.50 8.38 24.14
C THR A 252 -4.98 8.26 24.04
N GLY A 253 -4.43 8.25 22.82
CA GLY A 253 -3.00 8.06 22.63
C GLY A 253 -2.53 8.30 21.20
N ARG A 254 -1.22 8.47 21.07
CA ARG A 254 -0.51 8.58 19.79
C ARG A 254 0.73 7.71 19.83
N LEU A 255 0.96 7.00 18.73
CA LEU A 255 2.17 6.22 18.50
C LEU A 255 2.81 6.65 17.17
N GLU A 256 4.12 6.84 17.19
CA GLU A 256 4.91 7.03 15.96
C GLU A 256 5.34 5.67 15.40
N PHE A 257 5.01 5.40 14.13
CA PHE A 257 5.34 4.14 13.47
C PHE A 257 6.01 4.36 12.10
N PRO A 258 7.18 3.75 11.83
CA PRO A 258 7.85 3.88 10.53
C PRO A 258 7.13 3.15 9.38
N VAL A 259 6.87 3.86 8.28
CA VAL A 259 6.26 3.33 7.04
C VAL A 259 7.15 3.64 5.84
N TYR A 260 7.50 2.62 5.06
CA TYR A 260 8.47 2.73 3.96
C TYR A 260 7.98 2.04 2.69
N TYR A 261 8.50 2.49 1.55
CA TYR A 261 8.18 2.00 0.22
C TYR A 261 9.46 1.48 -0.48
N PRO A 262 9.93 0.26 -0.18
CA PRO A 262 11.24 -0.23 -0.65
C PRO A 262 11.38 -0.31 -2.18
N LEU A 263 10.27 -0.40 -2.91
CA LEU A 263 10.23 -0.50 -4.37
C LEU A 263 10.02 0.85 -5.08
N ARG A 264 10.06 1.98 -4.35
CA ARG A 264 9.81 3.35 -4.89
C ARG A 264 10.62 3.71 -6.14
N GLU A 265 11.81 3.14 -6.32
CA GLU A 265 12.72 3.48 -7.43
C GLU A 265 12.68 2.49 -8.60
N ILE A 266 11.69 1.60 -8.61
CA ILE A 266 11.52 0.53 -9.60
C ILE A 266 10.16 0.73 -10.26
N PHE A 267 10.09 0.62 -11.59
CA PHE A 267 8.85 0.76 -12.35
C PHE A 267 8.02 -0.53 -12.33
N ARG A 268 6.73 -0.45 -12.67
CA ARG A 268 5.84 -1.61 -12.65
C ARG A 268 6.25 -2.63 -13.71
N ASN A 269 6.54 -2.17 -14.93
CA ASN A 269 7.05 -3.01 -16.00
C ASN A 269 8.36 -3.72 -15.61
N GLU A 270 9.21 -3.05 -14.83
CA GLU A 270 10.45 -3.64 -14.33
C GLU A 270 10.20 -4.78 -13.35
N LEU A 271 9.17 -4.64 -12.50
CA LEU A 271 8.76 -5.67 -11.55
C LEU A 271 8.08 -6.86 -12.24
N VAL A 272 7.25 -6.61 -13.26
CA VAL A 272 6.64 -7.66 -14.08
C VAL A 272 7.74 -8.46 -14.81
N GLN A 273 8.69 -7.78 -15.44
CA GLN A 273 9.83 -8.42 -16.07
C GLN A 273 10.66 -9.22 -15.06
N TYR A 274 10.87 -8.71 -13.85
CA TYR A 274 11.56 -9.44 -12.78
C TYR A 274 10.85 -10.76 -12.45
N ILE A 275 9.52 -10.76 -12.33
CA ILE A 275 8.75 -11.99 -12.07
C ILE A 275 8.98 -13.00 -13.20
N ASP A 276 8.98 -12.56 -14.45
CA ASP A 276 9.26 -13.44 -15.60
C ASP A 276 10.67 -14.06 -15.56
N LEU A 277 11.63 -13.36 -14.96
CA LEU A 277 13.01 -13.82 -14.81
C LEU A 277 13.19 -14.78 -13.63
N VAL A 278 12.25 -14.85 -12.68
CA VAL A 278 12.35 -15.66 -11.45
C VAL A 278 11.26 -16.74 -11.47
N PRO A 279 11.56 -17.96 -11.97
CA PRO A 279 10.57 -19.01 -12.20
C PRO A 279 9.73 -19.36 -10.96
N SER A 280 10.37 -19.48 -9.80
CA SER A 280 9.70 -19.80 -8.53
C SER A 280 8.63 -18.77 -8.15
N LEU A 281 8.82 -17.51 -8.53
CA LEU A 281 7.85 -16.44 -8.29
C LEU A 281 6.79 -16.42 -9.39
N LYS A 282 7.19 -16.61 -10.65
CA LYS A 282 6.29 -16.65 -11.81
C LYS A 282 5.15 -17.65 -11.68
N GLU A 283 5.44 -18.82 -11.11
CA GLU A 283 4.46 -19.89 -10.91
C GLU A 283 3.37 -19.54 -9.90
N VAL A 284 3.65 -18.63 -8.96
CA VAL A 284 2.76 -18.34 -7.83
C VAL A 284 2.06 -16.99 -7.98
N VAL A 285 2.66 -16.02 -8.66
CA VAL A 285 1.99 -14.73 -8.91
C VAL A 285 0.81 -14.96 -9.86
N PRO A 286 -0.42 -14.62 -9.45
CA PRO A 286 -1.57 -14.73 -10.33
C PRO A 286 -1.32 -13.90 -11.60
N VAL A 287 -1.39 -14.55 -12.77
CA VAL A 287 -1.42 -13.84 -14.03
C VAL A 287 -2.66 -12.95 -14.00
N ASN A 288 -2.47 -11.63 -14.14
CA ASN A 288 -3.50 -10.61 -14.06
C ASN A 288 -4.75 -10.97 -14.91
N GLN A 289 -5.70 -11.73 -14.37
CA GLN A 289 -7.00 -11.94 -15.03
C GLN A 289 -7.83 -10.64 -15.02
N ALA A 290 -7.54 -9.73 -14.07
CA ALA A 290 -8.09 -8.38 -14.03
C ALA A 290 -7.48 -7.45 -15.10
N GLY A 291 -6.22 -7.66 -15.48
CA GLY A 291 -5.54 -6.89 -16.54
C GLY A 291 -5.85 -7.41 -17.95
N ALA A 292 -6.10 -8.72 -18.10
CA ALA A 292 -6.42 -9.32 -19.40
C ALA A 292 -7.81 -8.93 -19.96
N LYS A 293 -8.71 -8.37 -19.14
CA LYS A 293 -9.97 -7.75 -19.62
C LYS A 293 -9.84 -6.24 -19.89
N ALA A 294 -8.76 -5.60 -19.45
CA ALA A 294 -8.58 -4.14 -19.52
C ALA A 294 -7.66 -3.68 -20.67
N GLY A 295 -6.86 -4.57 -21.25
CA GLY A 295 -6.17 -4.30 -22.51
C GLY A 295 -7.15 -4.44 -23.68
N ASN A 296 -7.68 -3.32 -24.18
CA ASN A 296 -8.52 -3.17 -25.40
C ASN A 296 -10.06 -3.28 -25.28
N SER A 297 -10.66 -3.45 -24.10
CA SER A 297 -12.10 -3.17 -23.98
C SER A 297 -12.30 -1.69 -23.67
N VAL A 298 -13.19 -1.01 -24.41
CA VAL A 298 -13.64 0.34 -24.09
C VAL A 298 -14.44 0.25 -22.79
N VAL A 299 -13.75 0.21 -21.65
CA VAL A 299 -14.38 0.23 -20.34
C VAL A 299 -14.85 1.66 -20.10
N SER A 300 -16.16 1.84 -19.96
CA SER A 300 -16.73 3.12 -19.56
C SER A 300 -16.06 3.59 -18.27
N HIS A 301 -15.49 4.80 -18.27
CA HIS A 301 -14.91 5.39 -17.06
C HIS A 301 -15.91 5.54 -15.90
N LYS A 302 -17.21 5.41 -16.16
CA LYS A 302 -18.26 5.49 -15.13
C LYS A 302 -18.24 4.34 -14.13
N ASP A 303 -17.69 3.18 -14.50
CA ASP A 303 -17.67 1.98 -13.66
C ASP A 303 -16.31 1.74 -12.98
N LEU A 304 -15.42 2.74 -13.03
CA LEU A 304 -14.07 2.66 -12.46
C LEU A 304 -13.94 3.59 -11.26
N SER A 305 -13.23 3.15 -10.22
CA SER A 305 -12.78 4.05 -9.16
C SER A 305 -11.69 4.98 -9.67
N ILE A 306 -11.49 6.11 -8.99
CA ILE A 306 -10.38 7.02 -9.32
C ILE A 306 -9.03 6.31 -9.22
N GLU A 307 -8.87 5.40 -8.25
CA GLU A 307 -7.65 4.60 -8.08
C GLU A 307 -7.37 3.73 -9.30
N GLU A 308 -8.40 3.09 -9.86
CA GLU A 308 -8.28 2.24 -11.04
C GLU A 308 -7.99 3.07 -12.29
N VAL A 309 -8.64 4.23 -12.44
CA VAL A 309 -8.34 5.19 -13.53
C VAL A 309 -6.89 5.65 -13.48
N MET A 310 -6.40 6.04 -12.30
CA MET A 310 -5.02 6.50 -12.13
C MET A 310 -4.00 5.38 -12.36
N THR A 311 -4.30 4.16 -11.93
CA THR A 311 -3.44 3.00 -12.19
C THR A 311 -3.29 2.74 -13.68
N ARG A 312 -4.40 2.68 -14.42
CA ARG A 312 -4.37 2.49 -15.90
C ARG A 312 -3.67 3.62 -16.63
N TYR A 313 -3.89 4.86 -16.20
CA TYR A 313 -3.23 6.02 -16.77
C TYR A 313 -1.70 5.89 -16.66
N PHE A 314 -1.18 5.63 -15.46
CA PHE A 314 0.26 5.53 -15.26
C PHE A 314 0.89 4.28 -15.86
N ASP A 315 0.16 3.15 -15.92
CA ASP A 315 0.60 1.96 -16.64
C ASP A 315 0.80 2.27 -18.13
N SER A 316 -0.12 3.01 -18.75
CA SER A 316 0.01 3.45 -20.16
C SER A 316 1.10 4.50 -20.36
N VAL A 317 1.21 5.49 -19.47
CA VAL A 317 2.22 6.56 -19.57
C VAL A 317 3.63 6.02 -19.39
N GLU A 318 3.82 4.96 -18.59
CA GLU A 318 5.12 4.37 -18.34
C GLU A 318 5.80 3.82 -19.60
N GLU A 319 5.04 3.24 -20.54
CA GLU A 319 5.57 2.64 -21.78
C GLU A 319 6.29 3.66 -22.68
N GLY A 320 5.77 4.88 -22.77
CA GLY A 320 6.35 5.95 -23.60
C GLY A 320 7.14 7.01 -22.82
N TYR A 321 6.79 7.24 -21.55
CA TYR A 321 7.22 8.42 -20.79
C TYR A 321 7.45 8.11 -19.30
N ALA A 322 8.25 7.07 -18.99
CA ALA A 322 8.66 6.72 -17.62
C ALA A 322 9.25 7.91 -16.81
N GLY A 323 9.80 8.92 -17.49
CA GLY A 323 10.25 10.17 -16.87
C GLY A 323 9.13 10.98 -16.19
N ILE A 324 7.91 10.96 -16.73
CA ILE A 324 6.73 11.63 -16.14
C ILE A 324 6.38 10.95 -14.81
N VAL A 325 6.29 9.62 -14.83
CA VAL A 325 6.02 8.79 -13.64
C VAL A 325 7.03 9.10 -12.52
N ALA A 326 8.33 9.10 -12.86
CA ALA A 326 9.39 9.44 -11.91
C ALA A 326 9.33 10.89 -11.41
N ASN A 327 8.91 11.83 -12.26
CA ASN A 327 8.79 13.25 -11.86
C ASN A 327 7.67 13.47 -10.86
N VAL A 328 6.53 12.79 -10.97
CA VAL A 328 5.45 12.86 -9.98
C VAL A 328 5.98 12.48 -8.60
N VAL A 329 6.60 11.29 -8.47
CA VAL A 329 7.12 10.79 -7.19
C VAL A 329 8.27 11.65 -6.63
N ARG A 330 9.15 12.16 -7.50
CA ARG A 330 10.24 13.05 -7.07
C ARG A 330 9.72 14.40 -6.60
N THR A 331 8.67 14.93 -7.22
CA THR A 331 8.09 16.23 -6.87
C THR A 331 7.35 16.12 -5.53
N THR A 332 6.57 15.07 -5.34
CA THR A 332 5.86 14.84 -4.07
C THR A 332 6.79 14.62 -2.89
N THR A 333 7.96 14.01 -3.11
CA THR A 333 8.98 13.82 -2.06
C THR A 333 9.61 15.15 -1.61
N LYS A 334 9.53 16.22 -2.42
CA LYS A 334 10.02 17.56 -2.06
C LYS A 334 9.00 18.39 -1.28
N LEU A 335 7.76 17.94 -1.21
CA LEU A 335 6.72 18.64 -0.44
C LEU A 335 7.00 18.51 1.05
N ASP A 336 6.75 19.60 1.77
CA ASP A 336 6.98 19.63 3.22
C ASP A 336 6.02 18.70 3.95
N ARG A 337 6.57 18.01 4.95
CA ARG A 337 5.79 17.23 5.91
C ARG A 337 5.45 18.11 7.09
N VAL A 338 4.29 18.74 7.04
CA VAL A 338 3.81 19.54 8.15
C VAL A 338 3.29 18.59 9.24
N PRO A 339 3.89 18.58 10.45
CA PRO A 339 3.38 17.77 11.54
C PRO A 339 2.00 18.29 11.96
N GLY A 340 0.96 17.47 11.76
CA GLY A 340 -0.40 17.82 12.18
C GLY A 340 -0.57 17.79 13.69
N LYS A 341 -1.30 18.76 14.23
CA LYS A 341 -1.73 18.76 15.64
C LYS A 341 -2.96 17.88 15.87
N SER A 342 -3.82 17.82 14.85
CA SER A 342 -5.07 17.07 14.80
C SER A 342 -5.05 16.08 13.63
N PHE A 343 -5.74 14.95 13.80
CA PHE A 343 -5.73 13.84 12.85
C PHE A 343 -7.15 13.42 12.50
N CYS A 344 -7.30 12.90 11.28
CA CYS A 344 -8.54 12.35 10.79
C CYS A 344 -8.90 11.08 11.56
N GLY A 345 -10.11 11.00 12.10
CA GLY A 345 -10.63 9.84 12.80
C GLY A 345 -10.76 8.60 11.92
N SER A 346 -10.99 8.77 10.62
CA SER A 346 -11.19 7.65 9.67
C SER A 346 -9.88 7.14 9.04
N CYS A 347 -9.05 8.04 8.49
CA CYS A 347 -7.82 7.64 7.76
C CYS A 347 -6.52 7.92 8.51
N GLY A 348 -6.58 8.54 9.70
CA GLY A 348 -5.41 8.86 10.52
C GLY A 348 -4.50 9.97 9.98
N MET A 349 -4.84 10.60 8.86
CA MET A 349 -4.01 11.66 8.26
C MET A 349 -4.14 12.99 9.00
N SER A 350 -3.07 13.79 8.99
CA SER A 350 -3.09 15.14 9.56
C SER A 350 -4.16 16.02 8.91
N LEU A 351 -4.90 16.75 9.75
CA LEU A 351 -5.91 17.70 9.32
C LEU A 351 -5.28 19.07 9.05
N ASP A 352 -5.75 19.74 8.01
CA ASP A 352 -5.42 21.12 7.67
C ASP A 352 -6.67 21.98 7.83
N ALA A 353 -6.95 22.43 9.06
CA ALA A 353 -8.19 23.15 9.34
C ALA A 353 -8.33 24.45 8.53
N GLU A 354 -7.22 25.14 8.27
CA GLU A 354 -7.19 26.37 7.48
C GLU A 354 -7.39 26.08 6.00
N GLY A 355 -6.68 25.07 5.45
CA GLY A 355 -6.85 24.64 4.07
C GLY A 355 -8.23 24.06 3.78
N ASP A 356 -8.74 23.21 4.67
CA ASP A 356 -10.08 22.60 4.57
C ASP A 356 -11.16 23.70 4.56
N SER A 357 -11.06 24.70 5.44
CA SER A 357 -12.01 25.83 5.49
C SER A 357 -11.95 26.71 4.23
N ARG A 358 -10.74 26.95 3.70
CA ARG A 358 -10.55 27.72 2.46
C ARG A 358 -11.14 26.98 1.26
N TRP A 359 -10.87 25.68 1.14
CA TRP A 359 -11.41 24.86 0.04
C TRP A 359 -12.93 24.69 0.13
N ALA A 360 -13.47 24.52 1.33
CA ALA A 360 -14.90 24.50 1.60
C ALA A 360 -15.59 25.80 1.14
N GLY A 361 -15.00 26.96 1.44
CA GLY A 361 -15.53 28.26 1.01
C GLY A 361 -15.45 28.53 -0.50
N GLU A 362 -14.45 27.98 -1.21
CA GLU A 362 -14.27 28.16 -2.66
C GLU A 362 -15.14 27.20 -3.49
N ILE A 363 -15.46 26.00 -2.98
CA ILE A 363 -16.30 25.00 -3.67
C ILE A 363 -17.78 25.08 -3.24
N GLY A 364 -18.06 25.75 -2.11
CA GLY A 364 -19.39 25.78 -1.49
C GLY A 364 -19.58 24.56 -0.59
N ASP A 365 -19.86 24.80 0.69
CA ASP A 365 -20.26 23.73 1.61
C ASP A 365 -21.72 23.35 1.33
N ASP A 366 -21.97 22.12 0.86
CA ASP A 366 -23.17 21.39 1.27
C ASP A 366 -22.94 20.98 2.74
N ALA A 367 -23.04 21.96 3.64
CA ALA A 367 -23.21 21.67 5.05
C ALA A 367 -24.54 20.93 5.19
N GLY A 368 -24.49 19.59 5.05
CA GLY A 368 -25.63 18.76 5.34
C GLY A 368 -26.01 18.98 6.80
N ASP A 369 -27.07 19.74 7.04
CA ASP A 369 -27.79 19.89 8.32
C ASP A 369 -28.46 18.58 8.77
N GLY A 370 -27.81 17.44 8.50
CA GLY A 370 -28.22 16.12 8.91
C GLY A 370 -27.66 15.77 10.29
N PRO A 371 -28.26 14.79 10.98
CA PRO A 371 -27.90 14.36 12.34
C PRO A 371 -26.46 13.81 12.51
N GLY A 372 -25.61 13.84 11.47
CA GLY A 372 -24.18 13.49 11.50
C GLY A 372 -23.20 14.67 11.66
N ALA A 373 -23.67 15.93 11.68
CA ALA A 373 -22.82 17.12 11.79
C ALA A 373 -21.96 17.16 13.07
N ALA A 374 -22.38 16.49 14.15
CA ALA A 374 -21.65 16.42 15.42
C ALA A 374 -20.34 15.57 15.34
N GLY A 375 -20.23 14.65 14.38
CA GLY A 375 -19.02 13.83 14.15
C GLY A 375 -18.05 14.41 13.10
N ALA A 376 -18.47 15.47 12.39
CA ALA A 376 -17.73 16.07 11.27
C ALA A 376 -16.42 16.78 11.68
N GLY A 377 -16.22 17.04 12.97
CA GLY A 377 -15.06 17.76 13.50
C GLY A 377 -13.72 17.02 13.40
N ARG A 378 -13.72 15.73 13.04
CA ARG A 378 -12.49 14.91 12.96
C ARG A 378 -12.29 14.23 11.61
N LEU A 379 -13.02 14.59 10.56
CA LEU A 379 -12.79 14.04 9.22
C LEU A 379 -12.01 15.03 8.36
N CYS A 380 -10.97 14.57 7.66
CA CYS A 380 -10.35 15.35 6.59
C CYS A 380 -11.34 15.53 5.42
N TYR A 381 -11.16 16.57 4.61
CA TYR A 381 -12.01 16.83 3.44
C TYR A 381 -12.24 15.59 2.57
N GLY A 382 -11.19 14.83 2.26
CA GLY A 382 -11.35 13.61 1.46
C GLY A 382 -12.15 12.49 2.14
N CYS A 383 -12.08 12.35 3.47
CA CYS A 383 -12.93 11.38 4.16
C CYS A 383 -14.39 11.84 4.20
N LYS A 384 -14.62 13.15 4.38
CA LYS A 384 -15.98 13.71 4.31
C LYS A 384 -16.64 13.37 2.97
N ARG A 385 -15.94 13.59 1.86
CA ARG A 385 -16.42 13.22 0.51
C ARG A 385 -16.60 11.71 0.33
N SER A 386 -15.61 10.90 0.71
CA SER A 386 -15.75 9.45 0.60
C SER A 386 -16.95 8.91 1.38
N ILE A 387 -17.24 9.47 2.56
CA ILE A 387 -18.30 8.98 3.46
C ILE A 387 -19.67 9.58 3.14
N HIS A 388 -19.76 10.87 2.85
CA HIS A 388 -21.03 11.60 2.72
C HIS A 388 -21.43 11.94 1.28
N GLY A 389 -20.51 11.85 0.31
CA GLY A 389 -20.72 12.22 -1.09
C GLY A 389 -20.08 13.54 -1.43
#